data_AF-A0A0Q9K5K5-F1
#
_entry.id   AF-A0A0Q9K5K5-F1
#
_cell.length_a   1.000
_cell.length_b   1.000
_cell.length_c   1.000
_cell.angle_alpha   90.00
_cell.angle_beta   90.00
_cell.angle_gamma   90.00
#
_symmetry.space_group_name_H-M   'P 1'
#
loop_
_entity.id
_entity.type
_entity.pdbx_description
1 polymer ?
#
loop_
_entity_poly.entity_id
_entity_poly.type
_entity_poly.pdbx_seq_one_letter_code
_entity_poly.pdbx_strand_id
1 'polypeptide(L)'
;MKKKQYDLNFKKMVVAKGKEIGNMTAVARQHELDPKMVLRWARELNRKDLDQLDGNSVKPAKFIPTAEDYAQLEKENEKLKKLFAEQALERDILKDLLKKTNPHLRIK
;
A
#
# COMPACT_ATOMS: atom_id res chain seq x y z
N MET A 1 -1.33 37.74 2.62
CA MET A 1 -0.58 37.13 3.75
C MET A 1 0.41 36.11 3.20
N LYS A 2 1.71 36.20 3.53
CA LYS A 2 2.71 35.19 3.15
C LYS A 2 2.61 34.00 4.12
N LYS A 3 2.46 32.78 3.59
CA LYS A 3 2.47 31.57 4.43
C LYS A 3 3.89 31.35 4.96
N LYS A 4 4.07 31.25 6.28
CA LYS A 4 5.33 30.79 6.86
C LYS A 4 5.56 29.34 6.42
N GLN A 5 6.68 29.09 5.75
CA GLN A 5 7.14 27.75 5.43
C GLN A 5 8.22 27.34 6.43
N TYR A 6 8.15 26.09 6.87
CA TYR A 6 9.11 25.50 7.81
C TYR A 6 9.87 24.40 7.09
N ASP A 7 11.18 24.34 7.34
CA ASP A 7 12.05 23.31 6.79
C ASP A 7 11.64 21.91 7.26
N LEU A 8 11.90 20.90 6.43
CA LEU A 8 11.56 19.51 6.72
C LEU A 8 12.30 18.99 7.96
N ASN A 9 13.58 19.34 8.13
CA ASN A 9 14.36 18.87 9.28
C ASN A 9 13.81 19.46 10.58
N PHE A 10 13.41 20.74 10.55
CA PHE A 10 12.78 21.39 11.68
C PHE A 10 11.47 20.69 12.07
N LYS A 11 10.61 20.37 11.10
CA LYS A 11 9.36 19.62 11.36
C LYS A 11 9.65 18.24 11.97
N LYS A 12 10.62 17.51 11.43
CA LYS A 12 11.04 16.18 11.94
C LYS A 12 11.53 16.28 13.38
N MET A 13 12.38 17.24 13.70
CA MET A 13 12.88 17.48 15.05
C MET A 13 11.75 17.77 16.05
N VAL A 14 10.85 18.69 15.72
CA VAL A 14 9.73 19.07 16.59
C VAL A 14 8.81 17.88 16.87
N VAL A 15 8.47 17.11 15.82
CA VAL A 15 7.62 15.91 15.96
C VAL A 15 8.33 14.82 16.75
N ALA A 16 9.63 14.61 16.55
CA ALA A 16 10.41 13.62 17.30
C ALA A 16 10.41 13.92 18.81
N LYS A 17 10.73 15.17 19.19
CA LYS A 17 10.67 15.62 20.58
C LYS A 17 9.26 15.47 21.17
N GLY A 18 8.23 15.83 20.40
CA GLY A 18 6.85 15.66 20.84
C GLY A 18 6.43 14.20 21.05
N LYS A 19 6.99 13.25 20.29
CA LYS A 19 6.78 11.80 20.49
C LYS A 19 7.54 11.30 21.73
N GLU A 20 8.79 11.73 21.91
CA GLU A 20 9.64 11.35 23.04
C GLU A 20 9.04 11.78 24.38
N ILE A 21 8.57 13.03 24.46
CA ILE A 21 7.93 13.59 25.66
C ILE A 21 6.47 13.07 25.82
N GLY A 22 5.87 12.57 24.73
CA GLY A 22 4.45 12.21 24.69
C GLY A 22 3.49 13.40 24.70
N ASN A 23 3.99 14.64 24.57
CA ASN A 23 3.18 15.86 24.59
C ASN A 23 3.54 16.83 23.46
N MET A 24 2.84 16.70 22.34
CA MET A 24 2.98 17.56 21.15
C MET A 24 2.63 19.02 21.41
N THR A 25 1.69 19.29 22.32
CA THR A 25 1.17 20.64 22.58
C THR A 25 2.20 21.48 23.34
N ALA A 26 2.89 20.87 24.31
CA ALA A 26 3.95 21.53 25.06
C ALA A 26 5.11 21.94 24.14
N VAL A 27 5.57 21.02 23.30
CA VAL A 27 6.66 21.26 22.35
C VAL A 27 6.26 22.30 21.30
N ALA A 28 5.01 22.29 20.83
CA ALA A 28 4.52 23.32 19.91
C ALA A 28 4.60 24.72 20.52
N ARG A 29 4.17 24.89 21.78
CA ARG A 29 4.24 26.19 22.49
C ARG A 29 5.68 26.68 22.70
N GLN A 30 6.61 25.78 23.01
CA GLN A 30 8.04 26.11 23.15
C GLN A 30 8.65 26.68 21.87
N HIS A 31 8.10 26.30 20.72
CA HIS A 31 8.54 26.77 19.41
C HIS A 31 7.60 27.81 18.79
N GLU A 32 6.66 28.37 19.57
CA GLU A 32 5.64 29.33 19.11
C GLU A 32 4.82 28.84 17.91
N LEU A 33 4.54 27.53 17.89
CA LEU A 33 3.76 26.86 16.84
C LEU A 33 2.34 26.55 17.33
N ASP A 34 1.39 26.55 16.39
CA ASP A 34 0.06 26.01 16.66
C ASP A 34 0.15 24.48 16.90
N PRO A 35 -0.33 23.96 18.04
CA PRO A 35 -0.37 22.52 18.31
C PRO A 35 -1.03 21.69 17.19
N LYS A 36 -2.07 22.21 16.54
CA LYS A 36 -2.75 21.55 15.41
C LYS A 36 -1.81 21.39 14.22
N MET A 37 -0.90 22.34 14.00
CA MET A 37 0.09 22.27 12.93
C MET A 37 1.11 21.15 13.20
N VAL A 38 1.60 21.02 14.45
CA VAL A 38 2.53 19.95 14.83
C VAL A 38 1.86 18.58 14.74
N LEU A 39 0.60 18.44 15.18
CA LEU A 39 -0.17 17.21 14.99
C LEU A 39 -0.34 16.87 13.51
N ARG A 40 -0.56 17.86 12.65
CA ARG A 40 -0.64 17.66 11.20
C ARG A 40 0.69 17.14 10.65
N TRP A 41 1.82 17.74 11.02
CA TRP A 41 3.14 17.27 10.62
C TRP A 41 3.43 15.85 11.10
N ALA A 42 3.01 15.49 12.32
CA ALA A 42 3.16 14.12 12.81
C ALA A 42 2.41 13.10 11.95
N ARG A 43 1.24 13.47 11.42
CA ARG A 43 0.48 12.63 10.48
C ARG A 43 1.14 12.57 9.11
N GLU A 44 1.57 13.72 8.58
CA GLU A 44 2.27 13.83 7.30
C GLU A 44 3.55 12.96 7.34
N LEU A 45 4.42 13.16 8.32
CA LEU A 45 5.68 12.40 8.45
C LEU A 45 5.50 10.90 8.73
N ASN A 46 4.34 10.46 9.23
CA ASN A 46 4.03 9.04 9.44
C ASN A 46 3.48 8.35 8.18
N ARG A 47 3.05 9.09 7.14
CA ARG A 47 2.60 8.49 5.89
C ARG A 47 3.82 8.01 5.11
N LYS A 48 3.93 6.69 4.91
CA LYS A 48 4.96 6.07 4.07
C LYS A 48 4.96 6.62 2.63
N ASP A 49 3.83 7.16 2.20
CA ASP A 49 3.57 7.73 0.90
C ASP A 49 4.28 9.09 0.68
N LEU A 50 4.75 9.75 1.75
CA LEU A 50 5.41 11.06 1.66
C LEU A 50 6.90 10.99 1.31
N ASP A 51 7.56 9.84 1.43
CA ASP A 51 8.90 9.61 0.85
C ASP A 51 8.89 9.68 -0.69
N GLN A 52 7.70 9.60 -1.32
CA GLN A 52 7.50 9.82 -2.76
C GLN A 52 7.08 11.26 -3.11
N LEU A 53 7.06 12.17 -2.14
CA LEU A 53 6.50 13.53 -2.27
C LEU A 53 7.49 14.62 -1.82
N ASP A 54 8.80 14.32 -1.77
CA ASP A 54 9.77 15.39 -1.90
C ASP A 54 9.39 16.15 -3.18
N GLY A 55 9.37 17.49 -3.14
CA GLY A 55 8.85 18.32 -4.23
C GLY A 55 9.60 18.20 -5.57
N ASN A 56 10.54 17.24 -5.66
CA ASN A 56 11.31 16.83 -6.83
C ASN A 56 11.07 15.37 -7.24
N SER A 57 10.19 14.65 -6.54
CA SER A 57 9.79 13.29 -6.88
C SER A 57 9.01 13.34 -8.19
N VAL A 58 9.72 12.97 -9.25
CA VAL A 58 9.18 12.63 -10.56
C VAL A 58 7.83 11.94 -10.33
N LYS A 59 6.73 12.61 -10.71
CA LYS A 59 5.39 11.99 -10.75
C LYS A 59 5.63 10.59 -11.31
N PRO A 60 5.26 9.49 -10.62
CA PRO A 60 5.47 8.17 -11.20
C PRO A 60 4.86 8.24 -12.59
N ALA A 61 5.70 8.11 -13.61
CA ALA A 61 5.28 8.29 -14.98
C ALA A 61 4.02 7.44 -15.12
N LYS A 62 2.90 8.03 -15.54
CA LYS A 62 1.68 7.27 -15.77
C LYS A 62 2.11 6.09 -16.62
N PHE A 63 2.06 4.89 -16.06
CA PHE A 63 2.47 3.70 -16.77
C PHE A 63 1.46 3.55 -17.91
N ILE A 64 1.90 3.85 -19.13
CA ILE A 64 1.12 3.66 -20.33
C ILE A 64 1.56 2.30 -20.84
N PRO A 65 0.75 1.24 -20.64
CA PRO A 65 1.13 -0.09 -21.07
C PRO A 65 1.36 -0.08 -22.58
N THR A 66 2.49 -0.63 -23.00
CA THR A 66 2.87 -0.77 -24.40
C THR A 66 2.18 -1.98 -25.03
N ALA A 67 2.16 -2.05 -26.36
CA ALA A 67 1.62 -3.22 -27.07
C ALA A 67 2.35 -4.52 -26.69
N GLU A 68 3.64 -4.44 -26.35
CA GLU A 68 4.42 -5.58 -25.88
C GLU A 68 3.99 -6.04 -24.48
N ASP A 69 3.68 -5.10 -23.57
CA ASP A 69 3.13 -5.42 -22.26
C ASP A 69 1.79 -6.16 -22.36
N TYR A 70 0.93 -5.73 -23.29
CA TYR A 70 -0.33 -6.44 -23.56
C TYR A 70 -0.12 -7.83 -24.14
N ALA A 71 0.83 -8.00 -25.07
CA ALA A 71 1.14 -9.29 -25.66
C ALA A 71 1.74 -10.27 -24.63
N GLN A 72 2.55 -9.77 -23.68
CA GLN A 72 3.06 -10.57 -22.57
C GLN A 72 1.93 -10.96 -21.62
N LEU A 73 1.07 -10.00 -21.25
CA LEU A 73 -0.08 -10.24 -20.38
C LEU A 73 -1.05 -11.27 -21.00
N GLU A 74 -1.29 -11.21 -22.30
CA GLU A 74 -2.13 -12.18 -23.01
C GLU A 74 -1.54 -13.60 -22.96
N LYS A 75 -0.23 -13.74 -23.22
CA LYS A 75 0.47 -15.03 -23.10
C LYS A 75 0.41 -15.59 -21.69
N GLU A 76 0.58 -14.76 -20.67
CA GLU A 76 0.45 -15.18 -19.27
C GLU A 76 -0.98 -15.61 -18.96
N ASN A 77 -1.97 -14.87 -19.45
CA ASN A 77 -3.39 -15.18 -19.25
C ASN A 77 -3.75 -16.53 -19.89
N GLU A 78 -3.28 -16.81 -21.12
CA GLU A 78 -3.48 -18.11 -21.76
C GLU A 78 -2.85 -19.26 -20.97
N LYS A 79 -1.63 -19.08 -20.45
CA LYS A 79 -0.97 -20.09 -19.61
C LYS A 79 -1.77 -20.35 -18.33
N LEU A 80 -2.23 -19.29 -17.66
CA LEU A 80 -3.02 -19.41 -16.44
C LEU A 80 -4.37 -20.09 -16.70
N LYS A 81 -5.05 -19.79 -17.81
CA LYS A 81 -6.28 -20.47 -18.20
C LYS A 81 -6.09 -21.97 -18.40
N LYS A 82 -4.99 -22.38 -19.05
CA LYS A 82 -4.66 -23.80 -19.24
C LYS A 82 -4.42 -24.50 -17.90
N LEU A 83 -3.56 -23.94 -17.05
CA LEU A 83 -3.27 -24.49 -15.73
C LEU A 83 -4.53 -24.59 -14.86
N PHE A 84 -5.38 -23.56 -14.91
CA PHE A 84 -6.64 -23.55 -14.17
C PHE A 84 -7.61 -24.65 -14.68
N ALA A 85 -7.70 -24.85 -15.99
CA ALA A 85 -8.53 -25.90 -16.57
C ALA A 85 -8.05 -27.30 -16.16
N GLU A 86 -6.73 -27.53 -16.17
CA GLU A 86 -6.12 -28.79 -15.72
C GLU A 86 -6.42 -29.07 -14.24
N GLN A 87 -6.21 -28.06 -13.37
CA GLN A 87 -6.51 -28.17 -11.94
C GLN A 87 -8.01 -28.37 -11.66
N ALA A 88 -8.88 -27.72 -12.44
CA ALA A 88 -10.32 -27.91 -12.31
C ALA A 88 -10.73 -29.33 -12.69
N LEU A 89 -10.18 -29.87 -13.79
CA LEU A 89 -10.42 -31.25 -14.22
C LEU A 89 -9.93 -32.26 -13.17
N GLU A 90 -8.71 -32.09 -12.67
CA GLU A 90 -8.16 -32.95 -11.62
C GLU A 90 -9.05 -32.95 -10.37
N ARG A 91 -9.48 -31.77 -9.92
CA ARG A 91 -10.39 -31.64 -8.78
C ARG A 91 -11.72 -32.35 -9.02
N ASP A 92 -12.28 -32.27 -10.22
CA ASP A 92 -13.55 -32.91 -10.54
C ASP A 92 -13.42 -34.44 -10.57
N ILE A 93 -12.33 -34.96 -11.13
CA ILE A 93 -12.00 -36.40 -11.07
C ILE A 93 -11.84 -36.87 -9.63
N LEU A 94 -11.07 -36.14 -8.81
CA LEU A 94 -10.87 -36.48 -7.39
C LEU A 94 -12.20 -36.47 -6.61
N LYS A 95 -13.08 -35.49 -6.87
CA LYS A 95 -14.42 -35.46 -6.29
C LYS A 95 -15.26 -36.67 -6.70
N ASP A 96 -15.20 -37.09 -7.97
CA ASP A 96 -15.92 -38.25 -8.46
C ASP A 96 -15.39 -39.56 -7.84
N LEU A 97 -14.07 -39.73 -7.77
CA LEU A 97 -13.45 -40.87 -7.10
C LEU A 97 -13.79 -40.95 -5.62
N LEU A 98 -13.81 -39.81 -4.91
CA LEU A 98 -14.19 -39.76 -3.51
C LEU A 98 -15.66 -40.16 -3.31
N LYS A 99 -16.57 -39.71 -4.18
CA LYS A 99 -18.00 -40.11 -4.17
C LYS A 99 -18.15 -41.61 -4.40
N LYS A 100 -17.43 -42.18 -5.37
CA LYS A 100 -17.46 -43.63 -5.68
C LYS A 100 -16.93 -44.48 -4.53
N THR A 101 -15.84 -44.03 -3.89
CA THR A 101 -15.20 -44.77 -2.79
C THR A 101 -16.00 -44.67 -1.50
N ASN A 102 -16.62 -43.51 -1.24
CA ASN A 102 -17.31 -43.22 0.01
C ASN A 102 -18.72 -42.63 -0.26
N PRO A 103 -19.69 -43.47 -0.68
CA PRO A 103 -21.01 -42.99 -1.10
C PRO A 103 -21.83 -42.35 0.04
N HIS A 104 -21.46 -42.59 1.30
CA HIS A 104 -22.09 -41.99 2.46
C HIS A 104 -21.61 -40.56 2.77
N LEU A 105 -20.50 -40.11 2.17
CA LEU A 105 -19.98 -38.76 2.36
C LEU A 105 -20.77 -37.76 1.50
N ARG A 106 -21.46 -36.82 2.14
CA ARG A 106 -22.09 -35.67 1.45
C ARG A 106 -21.02 -34.64 1.09
N ILE A 107 -20.50 -34.71 -0.13
CA ILE A 107 -19.53 -33.74 -0.66
C ILE A 107 -20.31 -32.59 -1.31
N LYS A 108 -20.20 -31.36 -0.78
CA LYS A 108 -20.75 -30.13 -1.36
C LYS A 108 -19.89 -29.59 -2.51
#